data_AF-A0A3D5KD39-F1
#
_entry.id   AF-A0A3D5KD39-F1
#
_cell.length_a   1.000
_cell.length_b   1.000
_cell.length_c   1.000
_cell.angle_alpha   90.00
_cell.angle_beta   90.00
_cell.angle_gamma   90.00
#
_symmetry.space_group_name_H-M   'P 1'
#
loop_
_entity.id
_entity.type
_entity.pdbx_description
1 polymer ?
#
loop_
_entity_poly.entity_id
_entity_poly.type
_entity_poly.pdbx_seq_one_letter_code
_entity_poly.pdbx_strand_id
1 'polypeptide(L)' 'MKDKIEKVLNIIKENKNIAEDFKTNPTKVIESIVGKDLPDDVINAIINGVKARLTADKASDFLGGIKKLF' A
#
# COMPACT_ATOMS: atom_id res chain seq x y z
N MET A 1 1.44 4.54 -13.79
CA MET A 1 0.74 4.64 -12.49
C MET A 1 0.86 3.37 -11.65
N LYS A 2 0.72 2.17 -12.23
CA LYS A 2 0.87 0.89 -11.49
C LYS A 2 2.22 0.75 -10.76
N ASP A 3 3.32 1.17 -11.39
CA ASP A 3 4.66 1.08 -10.79
C ASP A 3 4.83 1.88 -9.50
N LYS A 4 4.15 3.04 -9.39
CA LYS A 4 4.21 3.86 -8.17
C LYS A 4 3.52 3.16 -7.00
N ILE A 5 2.38 2.51 -7.27
CA ILE A 5 1.63 1.74 -6.27
C ILE A 5 2.45 0.55 -5.80
N GLU A 6 3.02 -0.24 -6.72
CA GLU A 6 3.86 -1.39 -6.37
C GLU A 6 5.12 -0.99 -5.63
N LYS A 7 5.81 0.08 -6.05
CA LYS A 7 6.99 0.59 -5.36
C LYS A 7 6.68 0.97 -3.92
N VAL A 8 5.59 1.71 -3.70
CA VAL A 8 5.15 2.10 -2.34
C VAL A 8 4.76 0.86 -1.53
N LEU A 9 4.00 -0.07 -2.11
CA LEU A 9 3.61 -1.33 -1.47
C LEU A 9 4.81 -2.13 -1.00
N ASN A 10 5.81 -2.30 -1.86
CA ASN A 10 7.02 -3.06 -1.53
C ASN A 10 7.80 -2.39 -0.40
N ILE A 11 7.98 -1.06 -0.47
CA ILE A 11 8.65 -0.31 0.61
C ILE A 11 7.89 -0.44 1.93
N ILE A 12 6.57 -0.34 1.92
CA ILE A 12 5.71 -0.51 3.10
C ILE A 12 5.81 -1.94 3.65
N LYS A 13 5.85 -2.96 2.79
CA LYS A 13 5.97 -4.37 3.20
C LYS A 13 7.35 -4.67 3.80
N GLU A 14 8.40 -4.10 3.22
CA GLU A 14 9.78 -4.30 3.66
C GLU A 14 10.14 -3.47 4.91
N ASN A 15 9.56 -2.27 5.06
CA ASN A 15 9.86 -1.35 6.16
C ASN A 15 8.67 -1.16 7.09
N LYS A 16 8.73 -1.80 8.26
CA LYS A 16 7.71 -1.64 9.32
C LYS A 16 7.50 -0.19 9.75
N ASN A 17 8.56 0.61 9.85
CA ASN A 17 8.46 2.04 10.17
C ASN A 17 7.61 2.79 9.14
N ILE A 18 7.85 2.55 7.85
CA ILE A 18 7.07 3.18 6.77
C ILE A 18 5.64 2.66 6.76
N ALA A 19 5.40 1.40 7.13
CA ALA A 19 4.05 0.89 7.31
C ALA A 19 3.27 1.59 8.43
N GLU A 20 3.92 1.92 9.54
CA GLU A 20 3.31 2.70 10.62
C GLU A 20 3.08 4.15 10.21
N ASP A 21 4.07 4.77 9.58
CA ASP A 21 3.92 6.12 9.01
C ASP A 21 2.81 6.16 7.97
N PHE A 22 2.63 5.10 7.16
CA PHE A 22 1.57 5.05 6.15
C PHE A 22 0.18 4.87 6.78
N LYS A 23 0.07 4.17 7.91
CA LYS A 23 -1.20 4.09 8.66
C LYS A 23 -1.59 5.45 9.24
N THR A 24 -0.60 6.19 9.71
CA THR A 24 -0.81 7.45 10.43
C THR A 24 -0.94 8.64 9.47
N ASN A 25 -0.06 8.70 8.48
CA ASN A 25 0.07 9.77 7.48
C ASN A 25 0.38 9.19 6.09
N PRO A 26 -0.59 8.53 5.43
CA PRO A 26 -0.38 7.90 4.13
C PRO A 26 0.08 8.91 3.06
N THR A 27 -0.52 10.11 3.03
CA THR A 27 -0.17 11.19 2.09
C THR A 27 1.31 11.54 2.15
N LYS A 28 1.82 11.79 3.36
CA LYS A 28 3.21 12.18 3.60
C LYS A 28 4.19 11.08 3.17
N VAL A 29 3.83 9.81 3.39
CA VAL A 29 4.63 8.67 2.93
C VAL A 29 4.67 8.60 1.40
N ILE A 30 3.53 8.79 0.73
CA ILE A 30 3.50 8.83 -0.74
C ILE A 30 4.35 9.98 -1.27
N GLU A 31 4.22 11.19 -0.72
CA GLU A 31 5.02 12.35 -1.12
C GLU A 31 6.52 12.11 -0.91
N SER A 32 6.91 11.46 0.20
CA SER A 32 8.30 11.13 0.51
C SER A 32 8.89 10.08 -0.44
N ILE A 33 8.11 9.08 -0.85
CA ILE A 33 8.57 7.99 -1.74
C ILE A 33 8.56 8.41 -3.21
N VAL A 34 7.50 9.11 -3.63
CA VAL A 34 7.19 9.34 -5.05
C VAL A 34 7.53 10.77 -5.49
N GLY A 35 7.68 11.71 -4.54
CA GLY A 35 8.01 13.11 -4.78
C GLY A 35 6.84 14.05 -4.53
N LYS A 36 7.16 15.32 -4.22
CA LYS A 36 6.20 16.37 -3.83
C LYS A 36 5.46 17.01 -5.02
N ASP A 37 5.78 16.62 -6.25
CA ASP A 37 5.19 17.13 -7.49
C ASP A 37 3.92 16.38 -7.94
N LEU A 38 3.25 15.69 -7.03
CA LEU A 38 2.04 14.92 -7.36
C LEU A 38 0.77 15.68 -6.98
N PRO A 39 -0.24 15.69 -7.87
CA PRO A 39 -1.56 16.16 -7.50
C PRO A 39 -2.15 15.28 -6.39
N ASP A 40 -2.94 15.89 -5.52
CA ASP A 40 -3.63 15.20 -4.42
C ASP A 40 -4.49 14.03 -4.89
N ASP A 41 -5.12 14.15 -6.06
CA ASP A 41 -5.91 13.07 -6.67
C ASP A 41 -5.06 11.82 -6.96
N VAL A 42 -3.84 12.02 -7.43
CA VAL A 42 -2.92 10.92 -7.73
C VAL A 42 -2.40 10.30 -6.44
N ILE A 43 -2.11 11.13 -5.42
CA ILE A 43 -1.72 10.65 -4.10
C ILE A 43 -2.84 9.78 -3.51
N ASN A 44 -4.08 10.25 -3.52
CA ASN A 44 -5.24 9.51 -3.05
C ASN A 44 -5.45 8.20 -3.84
N ALA A 45 -5.29 8.22 -5.16
CA ALA A 45 -5.37 7.01 -5.97
C ALA A 45 -4.29 5.98 -5.59
N ILE A 46 -3.06 6.43 -5.31
CA ILE A 46 -1.98 5.55 -4.85
C ILE A 46 -2.30 4.98 -3.46
N ILE A 47 -2.72 5.83 -2.51
CA ILE A 47 -3.10 5.40 -1.15
C ILE A 47 -4.18 4.33 -1.21
N ASN A 48 -5.23 4.57 -2.00
CA ASN A 48 -6.34 3.63 -2.18
C ASN A 48 -5.86 2.33 -2.85
N GLY A 49 -5.01 2.42 -3.87
CA GLY A 49 -4.42 1.24 -4.53
C GLY A 49 -3.57 0.39 -3.56
N VAL A 50 -2.75 1.04 -2.75
CA VAL A 50 -1.91 0.40 -1.72
C VAL A 50 -2.78 -0.26 -0.65
N LYS A 51 -3.76 0.45 -0.09
CA LYS A 51 -4.70 -0.10 0.90
C LYS A 51 -5.50 -1.27 0.33
N ALA A 52 -6.02 -1.14 -0.90
CA ALA A 52 -6.77 -2.19 -1.56
C ALA A 52 -5.92 -3.45 -1.75
N ARG A 53 -4.66 -3.32 -2.18
CA ARG A 53 -3.72 -4.44 -2.30
C ARG A 53 -3.38 -5.08 -0.96
N LEU A 54 -3.12 -4.29 0.09
CA LEU A 54 -2.87 -4.83 1.43
C LEU A 54 -4.07 -5.61 1.98
N THR A 55 -5.29 -5.12 1.75
CA THR A 55 -6.52 -5.82 2.13
C THR A 55 -6.72 -7.07 1.27
N ALA A 56 -6.48 -6.98 -0.03
CA ALA A 56 -6.59 -8.11 -0.96
C ALA A 56 -5.59 -9.22 -0.59
N ASP A 57 -4.33 -8.89 -0.29
CA ASP A 57 -3.32 -9.85 0.14
C ASP A 57 -3.76 -10.57 1.44
N LYS A 58 -4.28 -9.84 2.43
CA LYS A 58 -4.81 -10.44 3.67
C LYS A 58 -6.00 -11.37 3.39
N ALA A 59 -6.91 -10.97 2.51
CA ALA A 59 -8.06 -11.78 2.14
C ALA A 59 -7.64 -13.02 1.34
N SER A 60 -6.63 -12.89 0.47
CA SER A 60 -6.04 -14.00 -0.27
C SER A 60 -5.33 -14.99 0.64
N ASP A 61 -4.59 -14.52 1.66
CA ASP A 61 -3.99 -15.40 2.68
C ASP A 61 -5.06 -16.15 3.47
N PHE A 62 -6.14 -15.47 3.86
CA PHE A 62 -7.25 -16.08 4.59
C PHE A 62 -8.00 -17.12 3.74
N LEU A 63 -8.36 -16.77 2.50
CA LEU A 63 -8.99 -17.70 1.56
C LEU A 63 -8.08 -18.88 1.20
N GLY A 64 -6.78 -18.63 1.04
CA GLY A 64 -5.78 -19.67 0.81
C GLY A 64 -5.66 -20.63 1.99
N GLY A 65 -5.74 -20.12 3.22
CA GLY A 65 -5.76 -20.92 4.45
C GLY A 65 -7.03 -21.75 4.58
N ILE A 66 -8.20 -21.17 4.29
CA ILE A 66 -9.48 -21.89 4.29
C ILE A 66 -9.51 -23.00 3.24
N LYS A 67 -9.03 -22.74 2.01
CA LYS A 67 -8.99 -23.75 0.95
C LYS A 67 -8.09 -24.94 1.26
N LYS A 68 -7.12 -24.80 2.17
CA LYS A 68 -6.28 -25.90 2.66
C LYS A 68 -6.93 -26.68 3.81
N LEU A 69 -7.97 -26.12 4.43
CA LEU A 69 -8.67 -26.67 5.60
C LEU A 69 -9.90 -27.50 5.23
N PHE A 70 -10.34 -27.46 3.96
CA PHE A 70 -11.49 -28.19 3.43
C PHE A 70 -11.09 -29.09 2.26
#